data_AF-A0A6I7TP16-F1
#
_entry.id   AF-A0A6I7TP16-F1
#
_cell.length_a   1.000
_cell.length_b   1.000
_cell.length_c   1.000
_cell.angle_alpha   90.00
_cell.angle_beta   90.00
_cell.angle_gamma   90.00
#
_symmetry.space_group_name_H-M   'P 1'
#
loop_
_entity.id
_entity.type
_entity.pdbx_description
1 polymer ?
#
loop_
_entity_poly.entity_id
_entity_poly.type
_entity_poly.pdbx_seq_one_letter_code
_entity_poly.pdbx_strand_id
1 'polypeptide(L)'
;MASAKLQQRLDQYKAIYSELKSDLKWKVTDQRTLMMIASMYVVNKRPFNKERFLTLSEAVKQAAGTFSPLKSAHRYTFAAMFDVRFEEPETHIRPFFIIYEKLTGNGFKKSIFTYLSALILLTKYPDEHDHEDKINRALSIYKGMKDKHVFLTSAGDYPLAVLLAGSDMETGELIDYIEAFYQKLNQAGFRKGNDLQFLSHILSLLPERDADQLVARSLRIYDELTKKHRRPKPVQYPEIGLLALLENGEKDIDAITIMAGALNSDKLFRWQKDMNLKTAVNLYMSEKTEDPTLLETGLYQTLEAVIQAQQTAAIAIMTSSAAASQANGS
;
A
#
# COMPACT_ATOMS: atom_id res chain seq x y z
N MET A 1 21.91 1.78 17.32
CA MET A 1 21.64 3.10 16.72
C MET A 1 21.23 2.89 15.27
N ALA A 2 20.29 3.67 14.73
CA ALA A 2 19.99 3.64 13.30
C ALA A 2 21.23 4.08 12.49
N SER A 3 21.41 3.57 11.27
CA SER A 3 22.51 4.01 10.40
C SER A 3 22.37 5.51 10.10
N ALA A 4 23.48 6.19 9.81
CA ALA A 4 23.43 7.61 9.42
C ALA A 4 22.49 7.86 8.22
N LYS A 5 22.41 6.87 7.31
CA LYS A 5 21.52 6.89 6.14
C LYS A 5 20.04 6.78 6.53
N LEU A 6 19.69 5.89 7.47
CA LEU A 6 18.33 5.79 8.00
C LEU A 6 17.90 7.08 8.72
N GLN A 7 18.81 7.69 9.49
CA GLN A 7 18.52 8.97 10.15
C GLN A 7 18.27 10.08 9.13
N GLN A 8 19.10 10.18 8.10
CA GLN A 8 18.92 11.14 7.00
C GLN A 8 17.55 10.96 6.31
N ARG A 9 17.15 9.72 6.01
CA ARG A 9 15.83 9.43 5.42
C ARG A 9 14.68 9.83 6.36
N LEU A 10 14.83 9.58 7.65
CA LEU A 10 13.83 9.98 8.64
C LEU A 10 13.68 11.50 8.70
N ASP A 11 14.79 12.24 8.66
CA ASP A 11 14.77 13.71 8.69
C ASP A 11 14.17 14.28 7.41
N GLN A 12 14.50 13.73 6.24
CA GLN A 12 13.86 14.07 4.97
C GLN A 12 12.35 13.82 5.00
N TYR A 13 11.93 12.66 5.52
CA TYR A 13 10.52 12.32 5.68
C TYR A 13 9.77 13.35 6.54
N LYS A 14 10.35 13.74 7.67
CA LYS A 14 9.77 14.75 8.57
C LYS A 14 9.67 16.11 7.90
N ALA A 15 10.71 16.53 7.17
CA ALA A 15 10.72 17.80 6.46
C ALA A 15 9.61 17.87 5.39
N ILE A 16 9.52 16.85 4.53
CA ILE A 16 8.50 16.77 3.47
C ILE A 16 7.09 16.74 4.09
N TYR A 17 6.87 15.94 5.13
CA TYR A 17 5.58 15.90 5.82
C TYR A 17 5.19 17.27 6.40
N SER A 18 6.15 17.98 7.02
CA SER A 18 5.91 19.30 7.61
C SER A 18 5.48 20.31 6.55
N GLU A 19 6.15 20.32 5.40
CA GLU A 19 5.81 21.17 4.26
C GLU A 19 4.40 20.86 3.74
N LEU A 20 4.14 19.58 3.43
CA LEU A 20 2.82 19.10 2.99
C LEU A 20 1.70 19.46 3.96
N LYS A 21 1.92 19.30 5.27
CA LYS A 21 0.94 19.63 6.31
C LYS A 21 0.65 21.12 6.36
N SER A 22 1.65 21.97 6.19
CA SER A 22 1.46 23.42 6.16
C SER A 22 0.50 23.83 5.04
N ASP A 23 0.70 23.25 3.85
CA ASP A 23 -0.01 23.67 2.63
C ASP A 23 -1.35 22.97 2.41
N LEU A 24 -1.47 21.72 2.85
CA LEU A 24 -2.59 20.86 2.48
C LEU A 24 -3.51 20.51 3.65
N LYS A 25 -3.23 20.94 4.89
CA LYS A 25 -4.07 20.59 6.06
C LYS A 25 -5.58 20.85 5.88
N TRP A 26 -5.95 21.82 5.06
CA TRP A 26 -7.36 22.14 4.75
C TRP A 26 -7.91 21.39 3.54
N LYS A 27 -7.04 20.87 2.66
CA LYS A 27 -7.42 20.13 1.44
C LYS A 27 -7.38 18.61 1.64
N VAL A 28 -6.59 18.14 2.62
CA VAL A 28 -6.39 16.75 2.99
C VAL A 28 -6.54 16.64 4.50
N THR A 29 -7.73 16.20 4.94
CA THR A 29 -8.09 16.13 6.37
C THR A 29 -7.44 14.94 7.08
N ASP A 30 -7.24 13.83 6.37
CA ASP A 30 -6.55 12.67 6.91
C ASP A 30 -5.03 12.83 6.81
N GLN A 31 -4.38 13.10 7.95
CA GLN A 31 -2.94 13.30 8.01
C GLN A 31 -2.13 12.08 7.55
N ARG A 32 -2.71 10.87 7.59
CA ARG A 32 -2.02 9.65 7.14
C ARG A 32 -1.79 9.68 5.62
N THR A 33 -2.63 10.36 4.86
CA THR A 33 -2.40 10.62 3.43
C THR A 33 -1.12 11.44 3.22
N LEU A 34 -0.90 12.47 4.02
CA LEU A 34 0.31 13.30 3.94
C LEU A 34 1.57 12.53 4.38
N MET A 35 1.46 11.70 5.41
CA MET A 35 2.53 10.78 5.84
C MET A 35 2.90 9.82 4.71
N MET A 36 1.92 9.23 4.05
CA MET A 36 2.15 8.33 2.92
C MET A 36 2.83 9.06 1.76
N ILE A 37 2.36 10.25 1.37
CA ILE A 37 3.00 11.03 0.29
C ILE A 37 4.46 11.34 0.63
N ALA A 38 4.75 11.80 1.85
CA ALA A 38 6.12 12.04 2.29
C ALA A 38 6.98 10.76 2.20
N SER A 39 6.42 9.61 2.61
CA SER A 39 7.08 8.32 2.49
C SER A 39 7.37 7.94 1.03
N MET A 40 6.49 8.24 0.07
CA MET A 40 6.69 7.94 -1.35
C MET A 40 7.94 8.64 -1.89
N TYR A 41 8.11 9.93 -1.61
CA TYR A 41 9.29 10.68 -2.06
C TYR A 41 10.60 10.13 -1.50
N VAL A 42 10.64 9.84 -0.19
CA VAL A 42 11.85 9.31 0.44
C VAL A 42 12.18 7.88 0.00
N VAL A 43 11.18 7.01 -0.10
CA VAL A 43 11.36 5.61 -0.53
C VAL A 43 11.89 5.57 -1.97
N ASN A 44 11.29 6.35 -2.87
CA ASN A 44 11.67 6.39 -4.29
C ASN A 44 12.89 7.29 -4.57
N LYS A 45 13.53 7.85 -3.53
CA LYS A 45 14.71 8.72 -3.65
C LYS A 45 14.47 9.93 -4.59
N ARG A 46 13.21 10.39 -4.71
CA ARG A 46 12.82 11.56 -5.53
C ARG A 46 12.82 12.81 -4.65
N PRO A 47 13.56 13.88 -5.00
CA PRO A 47 13.46 15.14 -4.29
C PRO A 47 12.03 15.68 -4.35
N PHE A 48 11.50 16.11 -3.20
CA PHE A 48 10.19 16.73 -3.17
C PHE A 48 10.27 18.15 -3.73
N ASN A 49 9.47 18.44 -4.75
CA ASN A 49 9.26 19.79 -5.26
C ASN A 49 7.77 20.11 -5.16
N LYS A 50 7.43 21.04 -4.25
CA LYS A 50 6.06 21.44 -3.96
C LYS A 50 5.31 21.99 -5.17
N GLU A 51 5.95 22.85 -5.97
CA GLU A 51 5.29 23.49 -7.12
C GLU A 51 4.92 22.45 -8.17
N ARG A 52 5.90 21.62 -8.56
CA ARG A 52 5.70 20.49 -9.47
C ARG A 52 4.61 19.54 -8.98
N PHE A 53 4.64 19.18 -7.69
CA PHE A 53 3.63 18.34 -7.07
C PHE A 53 2.21 18.94 -7.14
N LEU A 54 2.06 20.24 -6.84
CA LEU A 54 0.77 20.92 -6.86
C LEU A 54 0.23 21.08 -8.28
N THR A 55 1.08 21.45 -9.24
CA THR A 55 0.73 21.52 -10.67
C THR A 55 0.23 20.17 -11.17
N LEU A 56 0.97 19.10 -10.86
CA LEU A 56 0.60 17.74 -11.23
C LEU A 56 -0.73 17.31 -10.58
N SER A 57 -0.97 17.70 -9.33
CA SER A 57 -2.25 17.44 -8.65
C SER A 57 -3.44 18.10 -9.32
N GLU A 58 -3.25 19.30 -9.89
CA GLU A 58 -4.31 19.98 -10.64
C GLU A 58 -4.49 19.34 -12.03
N ALA A 59 -3.41 18.93 -12.70
CA ALA A 59 -3.48 18.19 -13.96
C ALA A 59 -4.27 16.87 -13.82
N VAL A 60 -3.99 16.07 -12.77
CA VAL A 60 -4.76 14.85 -12.45
C VAL A 60 -6.23 15.17 -12.24
N LYS A 61 -6.54 16.23 -11.49
CA LYS A 61 -7.92 16.65 -11.24
C LYS A 61 -8.62 17.12 -12.51
N GLN A 62 -7.94 17.84 -13.41
CA GLN A 62 -8.54 18.29 -14.67
C GLN A 62 -8.88 17.12 -15.58
N ALA A 63 -7.98 16.14 -15.71
CA ALA A 63 -8.20 14.94 -16.51
C ALA A 63 -9.26 13.99 -15.93
N ALA A 64 -9.47 14.00 -14.60
CA ALA A 64 -10.46 13.16 -13.96
C ALA A 64 -11.90 13.47 -14.38
N GLY A 65 -12.75 12.46 -14.48
CA GLY A 65 -14.20 12.63 -14.66
C GLY A 65 -14.88 13.29 -13.45
N THR A 66 -16.06 13.89 -13.64
CA THR A 66 -16.76 14.72 -12.64
C THR A 66 -17.01 14.01 -11.31
N PHE A 67 -17.29 12.71 -11.33
CA PHE A 67 -17.58 11.92 -10.13
C PHE A 67 -16.37 11.11 -9.63
N SER A 68 -15.19 11.34 -10.18
CA SER A 68 -13.99 10.61 -9.78
C SER A 68 -13.53 11.04 -8.37
N PRO A 69 -13.06 10.09 -7.53
CA PRO A 69 -12.38 10.44 -6.27
C PRO A 69 -11.13 11.29 -6.50
N LEU A 70 -10.56 11.29 -7.71
CA LEU A 70 -9.43 12.13 -8.12
C LEU A 70 -9.83 13.61 -8.35
N LYS A 71 -11.11 13.97 -8.20
CA LYS A 71 -11.50 15.39 -8.09
C LYS A 71 -11.22 15.99 -6.70
N SER A 72 -11.01 15.15 -5.68
CA SER A 72 -10.84 15.57 -4.29
C SER A 72 -9.45 15.21 -3.73
N ALA A 73 -9.35 14.71 -2.50
CA ALA A 73 -8.09 14.50 -1.79
C ALA A 73 -7.18 13.43 -2.44
N HIS A 74 -7.77 12.43 -3.12
CA HIS A 74 -6.99 11.35 -3.73
C HIS A 74 -6.07 11.81 -4.87
N ARG A 75 -6.35 12.96 -5.49
CA ARG A 75 -5.49 13.54 -6.52
C ARG A 75 -4.06 13.80 -6.03
N TYR A 76 -3.91 14.12 -4.74
CA TYR A 76 -2.61 14.39 -4.13
C TYR A 76 -1.78 13.11 -4.02
N THR A 77 -2.42 12.00 -3.65
CA THR A 77 -1.76 10.68 -3.66
C THR A 77 -1.32 10.31 -5.07
N PHE A 78 -2.21 10.43 -6.07
CA PHE A 78 -1.88 10.05 -7.43
C PHE A 78 -0.84 10.98 -8.06
N ALA A 79 -0.87 12.29 -7.77
CA ALA A 79 0.17 13.22 -8.19
C ALA A 79 1.55 12.80 -7.66
N ALA A 80 1.67 12.48 -6.36
CA ALA A 80 2.92 11.96 -5.81
C ALA A 80 3.33 10.65 -6.49
N MET A 81 2.37 9.75 -6.73
CA MET A 81 2.64 8.47 -7.39
C MET A 81 3.12 8.62 -8.84
N PHE A 82 2.62 9.60 -9.59
CA PHE A 82 3.13 9.93 -10.92
C PHE A 82 4.53 10.56 -10.82
N ASP A 83 4.70 11.52 -9.92
CA ASP A 83 5.95 12.29 -9.80
C ASP A 83 7.16 11.44 -9.40
N VAL A 84 6.94 10.45 -8.54
CA VAL A 84 8.01 9.52 -8.11
C VAL A 84 8.29 8.42 -9.13
N ARG A 85 7.45 8.24 -10.15
CA ARG A 85 7.58 7.15 -11.14
C ARG A 85 8.02 7.61 -12.52
N PHE A 86 7.73 8.85 -12.88
CA PHE A 86 7.97 9.35 -14.23
C PHE A 86 8.78 10.64 -14.17
N GLU A 87 9.75 10.76 -15.07
CA GLU A 87 10.47 12.02 -15.28
C GLU A 87 9.51 13.10 -15.80
N GLU A 88 8.65 12.73 -16.76
CA GLU A 88 7.63 13.56 -17.39
C GLU A 88 6.21 13.09 -17.02
N PRO A 89 5.75 13.28 -15.78
CA PRO A 89 4.52 12.66 -15.26
C PRO A 89 3.24 13.07 -16.00
N GLU A 90 3.22 14.26 -16.59
CA GLU A 90 2.05 14.82 -17.26
C GLU A 90 1.66 14.04 -18.52
N THR A 91 2.65 13.50 -19.25
CA THR A 91 2.43 12.71 -20.48
C THR A 91 1.72 11.38 -20.19
N HIS A 92 1.81 10.90 -18.95
CA HIS A 92 1.26 9.62 -18.51
C HIS A 92 -0.16 9.73 -17.92
N ILE A 93 -0.67 10.94 -17.65
CA ILE A 93 -2.01 11.13 -17.05
C ILE A 93 -3.11 10.59 -17.97
N ARG A 94 -3.06 10.90 -19.28
CA ARG A 94 -4.06 10.43 -20.24
C ARG A 94 -4.00 8.91 -20.45
N PRO A 95 -2.83 8.30 -20.73
CA PRO A 95 -2.69 6.83 -20.77
C PRO A 95 -3.25 6.13 -19.52
N PHE A 96 -2.97 6.68 -18.34
CA PHE A 96 -3.51 6.18 -17.08
C PHE A 96 -5.05 6.09 -17.05
N PHE A 97 -5.75 7.14 -17.48
CA PHE A 97 -7.21 7.11 -17.53
C PHE A 97 -7.74 6.15 -18.61
N ILE A 98 -7.02 5.99 -19.73
CA ILE A 98 -7.38 5.01 -20.77
C ILE A 98 -7.31 3.58 -20.19
N ILE A 99 -6.23 3.25 -19.46
CA ILE A 99 -6.09 1.94 -18.81
C ILE A 99 -7.18 1.74 -17.75
N TYR A 100 -7.51 2.76 -16.97
CA TYR A 100 -8.61 2.68 -16.00
C TYR A 100 -9.94 2.32 -16.68
N GLU A 101 -10.27 2.95 -17.82
CA GLU A 101 -11.47 2.60 -18.57
C GLU A 101 -11.40 1.17 -19.11
N LYS A 102 -10.25 0.72 -19.65
CA LYS A 102 -10.04 -0.68 -20.08
C LYS A 102 -10.27 -1.68 -18.93
N LEU A 103 -9.75 -1.41 -17.74
CA LEU A 103 -9.95 -2.24 -16.54
C LEU A 103 -11.42 -2.33 -16.17
N THR A 104 -12.12 -1.19 -16.09
CA THR A 104 -13.53 -1.18 -15.71
C THR A 104 -14.44 -1.80 -16.78
N GLY A 105 -14.10 -1.64 -18.06
CA GLY A 105 -14.76 -2.32 -19.18
C GLY A 105 -14.61 -3.84 -19.14
N ASN A 106 -13.53 -4.35 -18.53
CA ASN A 106 -13.27 -5.78 -18.35
C ASN A 106 -13.79 -6.34 -17.01
N GLY A 107 -14.61 -5.60 -16.26
CA GLY A 107 -15.28 -6.12 -15.07
C GLY A 107 -14.62 -5.78 -13.72
N PHE A 108 -13.55 -4.98 -13.72
CA PHE A 108 -13.09 -4.36 -12.47
C PHE A 108 -14.11 -3.33 -11.99
N LYS A 109 -14.52 -3.42 -10.72
CA LYS A 109 -15.43 -2.44 -10.13
C LYS A 109 -14.79 -1.06 -10.11
N LYS A 110 -15.56 0.01 -10.37
CA LYS A 110 -15.08 1.40 -10.23
C LYS A 110 -14.71 1.66 -8.77
N SER A 111 -13.43 1.87 -8.50
CA SER A 111 -12.90 2.12 -7.15
C SER A 111 -11.55 2.82 -7.20
N ILE A 112 -11.10 3.34 -6.07
CA ILE A 112 -9.75 3.91 -5.95
C ILE A 112 -8.64 2.88 -6.22
N PHE A 113 -8.89 1.60 -5.90
CA PHE A 113 -7.96 0.51 -6.15
C PHE A 113 -7.85 0.16 -7.64
N THR A 114 -8.88 0.45 -8.43
CA THR A 114 -8.86 0.29 -9.89
C THR A 114 -8.00 1.37 -10.55
N TYR A 115 -8.03 2.59 -10.01
CA TYR A 115 -7.05 3.62 -10.39
C TYR A 115 -5.63 3.17 -10.03
N LEU A 116 -5.42 2.62 -8.83
CA LEU A 116 -4.09 2.13 -8.46
C LEU A 116 -3.62 1.01 -9.40
N SER A 117 -4.51 0.08 -9.74
CA SER A 117 -4.28 -1.00 -10.68
C SER A 117 -3.90 -0.48 -12.07
N ALA A 118 -4.56 0.58 -12.54
CA ALA A 118 -4.23 1.24 -13.81
C ALA A 118 -2.81 1.81 -13.80
N LEU A 119 -2.40 2.41 -12.67
CA LEU A 119 -1.06 2.96 -12.54
C LEU A 119 0.01 1.86 -12.52
N ILE A 120 -0.22 0.76 -11.78
CA ILE A 120 0.68 -0.40 -11.76
C ILE A 120 0.85 -0.96 -13.17
N LEU A 121 -0.26 -1.10 -13.90
CA LEU A 121 -0.23 -1.65 -15.24
C LEU A 121 0.56 -0.74 -16.19
N LEU A 122 0.33 0.57 -16.11
CA LEU A 122 1.08 1.57 -16.87
C LEU A 122 2.60 1.53 -16.60
N THR A 123 3.01 1.19 -15.39
CA THR A 123 4.42 1.26 -14.97
C THR A 123 5.15 -0.06 -15.15
N LYS A 124 4.48 -1.20 -14.95
CA LYS A 124 5.06 -2.55 -15.06
C LYS A 124 5.01 -3.10 -16.47
N TYR A 125 3.99 -2.72 -17.25
CA TYR A 125 3.78 -3.20 -18.61
C TYR A 125 3.69 -1.99 -19.55
N PRO A 126 4.83 -1.36 -19.90
CA PRO A 126 4.82 -0.16 -20.72
C PRO A 126 4.37 -0.42 -22.17
N ASP A 127 4.45 -1.66 -22.65
CA ASP A 127 3.91 -2.04 -23.95
C ASP A 127 2.39 -2.19 -23.87
N GLU A 128 1.68 -1.36 -24.63
CA GLU A 128 0.21 -1.37 -24.66
C GLU A 128 -0.38 -2.67 -25.21
N HIS A 129 0.38 -3.44 -25.99
CA HIS A 129 -0.07 -4.73 -26.53
C HIS A 129 -0.26 -5.77 -25.41
N ASP A 130 0.52 -5.68 -24.33
CA ASP A 130 0.40 -6.59 -23.18
C ASP A 130 -0.81 -6.26 -22.30
N HIS A 131 -1.38 -5.06 -22.41
CA HIS A 131 -2.36 -4.56 -21.45
C HIS A 131 -3.61 -5.43 -21.39
N GLU A 132 -4.12 -5.87 -22.54
CA GLU A 132 -5.35 -6.66 -22.58
C GLU A 132 -5.17 -8.02 -21.90
N ASP A 133 -4.08 -8.72 -22.21
CA ASP A 133 -3.74 -10.01 -21.61
C ASP A 133 -3.49 -9.87 -20.11
N LYS A 134 -2.77 -8.82 -19.67
CA LYS A 134 -2.53 -8.56 -18.24
C LYS A 134 -3.82 -8.18 -17.50
N ILE A 135 -4.73 -7.42 -18.10
CA ILE A 135 -6.03 -7.09 -17.52
C ILE A 135 -6.86 -8.36 -17.32
N ASN A 136 -6.97 -9.19 -18.37
CA ASN A 136 -7.73 -10.44 -18.33
C ASN A 136 -7.16 -11.41 -17.29
N ARG A 137 -5.84 -11.55 -17.28
CA ARG A 137 -5.16 -12.41 -16.31
C ARG A 137 -5.31 -11.89 -14.87
N ALA A 138 -5.16 -10.60 -14.63
CA ALA A 138 -5.37 -10.01 -13.32
C ALA A 138 -6.81 -10.23 -12.83
N LEU A 139 -7.80 -10.12 -13.71
CA LEU A 139 -9.18 -10.43 -13.35
C LEU A 139 -9.39 -11.91 -13.00
N SER A 140 -8.75 -12.82 -13.75
CA SER A 140 -8.79 -14.25 -13.46
C SER A 140 -8.18 -14.57 -12.10
N ILE A 141 -7.01 -14.00 -11.80
CA ILE A 141 -6.34 -14.12 -10.49
C ILE A 141 -7.24 -13.56 -9.39
N TYR A 142 -7.83 -12.38 -9.57
CA TYR A 142 -8.76 -11.81 -8.59
C TYR A 142 -9.97 -12.72 -8.31
N LYS A 143 -10.57 -13.31 -9.35
CA LYS A 143 -11.67 -14.26 -9.20
C LYS A 143 -11.23 -15.52 -8.45
N GLY A 144 -10.07 -16.08 -8.79
CA GLY A 144 -9.50 -17.22 -8.07
C GLY A 144 -9.26 -16.94 -6.58
N MET A 145 -8.72 -15.76 -6.24
CA MET A 145 -8.57 -15.33 -4.84
C MET A 145 -9.93 -15.21 -4.14
N LYS A 146 -10.91 -14.64 -4.83
CA LYS A 146 -12.28 -14.46 -4.32
C LYS A 146 -12.99 -15.79 -4.08
N ASP A 147 -12.75 -16.79 -4.92
CA ASP A 147 -13.35 -18.12 -4.77
C ASP A 147 -12.81 -18.86 -3.54
N LYS A 148 -11.53 -18.70 -3.22
CA LYS A 148 -10.94 -19.24 -1.98
C LYS A 148 -11.40 -18.48 -0.73
N HIS A 149 -11.50 -17.14 -0.80
CA HIS A 149 -11.81 -16.28 0.35
C HIS A 149 -12.92 -15.24 0.07
N VAL A 150 -14.15 -15.72 -0.09
CA VAL A 150 -15.31 -14.91 -0.49
C VAL A 150 -15.53 -13.68 0.41
N PHE A 151 -15.27 -13.77 1.73
CA PHE A 151 -15.50 -12.65 2.65
C PHE A 151 -14.31 -11.73 2.83
N LEU A 152 -13.10 -12.17 2.47
CA LEU A 152 -11.87 -11.40 2.69
C LEU A 152 -11.48 -10.62 1.43
N THR A 153 -11.65 -11.23 0.25
CA THR A 153 -11.22 -10.60 -1.00
C THR A 153 -12.18 -9.49 -1.45
N SER A 154 -11.63 -8.33 -1.77
CA SER A 154 -12.37 -7.12 -2.15
C SER A 154 -11.67 -6.37 -3.28
N ALA A 155 -12.21 -5.20 -3.68
CA ALA A 155 -11.53 -4.34 -4.66
C ALA A 155 -10.11 -3.91 -4.20
N GLY A 156 -9.82 -3.97 -2.89
CA GLY A 156 -8.48 -3.77 -2.33
C GLY A 156 -7.42 -4.71 -2.89
N ASP A 157 -7.81 -5.89 -3.37
CA ASP A 157 -6.91 -6.91 -3.90
C ASP A 157 -6.61 -6.75 -5.41
N TYR A 158 -7.28 -5.84 -6.12
CA TYR A 158 -7.00 -5.58 -7.55
C TYR A 158 -5.53 -5.22 -7.84
N PRO A 159 -4.89 -4.29 -7.09
CA PRO A 159 -3.51 -3.90 -7.35
C PRO A 159 -2.55 -5.08 -7.28
N LEU A 160 -2.75 -5.97 -6.30
CA LEU A 160 -1.97 -7.19 -6.18
C LEU A 160 -2.25 -8.16 -7.33
N ALA A 161 -3.52 -8.35 -7.72
CA ALA A 161 -3.86 -9.20 -8.86
C ALA A 161 -3.15 -8.74 -10.14
N VAL A 162 -3.00 -7.42 -10.34
CA VAL A 162 -2.22 -6.85 -11.44
C VAL A 162 -0.72 -7.13 -11.28
N LEU A 163 -0.14 -6.98 -10.10
CA LEU A 163 1.27 -7.34 -9.85
C LEU A 163 1.53 -8.82 -10.16
N LEU A 164 0.61 -9.69 -9.75
CA LEU A 164 0.70 -11.13 -9.93
C LEU A 164 0.45 -11.60 -11.37
N ALA A 165 -0.19 -10.78 -12.21
CA ALA A 165 -0.37 -11.08 -13.63
C ALA A 165 0.96 -11.15 -14.42
N GLY A 166 2.06 -10.71 -13.81
CA GLY A 166 3.42 -10.86 -14.33
C GLY A 166 4.06 -12.22 -14.06
N SER A 167 3.48 -13.06 -13.20
CA SER A 167 4.03 -14.38 -12.89
C SER A 167 4.01 -15.30 -14.12
N ASP A 168 4.94 -16.25 -14.19
CA ASP A 168 4.93 -17.30 -15.21
C ASP A 168 4.06 -18.51 -14.81
N MET A 169 3.66 -18.61 -13.54
CA MET A 169 2.82 -19.71 -13.04
C MET A 169 1.42 -19.67 -13.64
N GLU A 170 0.85 -20.84 -13.93
CA GLU A 170 -0.57 -20.92 -14.33
C GLU A 170 -1.46 -20.31 -13.21
N THR A 171 -2.60 -19.72 -13.57
CA THR A 171 -3.45 -19.00 -12.62
C THR A 171 -3.91 -19.90 -11.48
N GLY A 172 -4.37 -21.12 -11.75
CA GLY A 172 -4.76 -22.09 -10.73
C GLY A 172 -3.61 -22.44 -9.79
N GLU A 173 -2.43 -22.74 -10.35
CA GLU A 173 -1.22 -23.03 -9.57
C GLU A 173 -0.83 -21.87 -8.66
N LEU A 174 -0.91 -20.64 -9.17
CA LEU A 174 -0.62 -19.43 -8.40
C LEU A 174 -1.60 -19.24 -7.24
N ILE A 175 -2.89 -19.50 -7.47
CA ILE A 175 -3.92 -19.42 -6.41
C ILE A 175 -3.68 -20.47 -5.33
N ASP A 176 -3.33 -21.69 -5.72
CA ASP A 176 -3.00 -22.74 -4.75
C ASP A 176 -1.69 -22.42 -3.99
N TYR A 177 -0.72 -21.79 -4.65
CA TYR A 177 0.51 -21.30 -4.01
C TYR A 177 0.23 -20.21 -2.95
N ILE A 178 -0.64 -19.24 -3.28
CA ILE A 178 -1.11 -18.23 -2.33
C ILE A 178 -1.83 -18.87 -1.14
N GLU A 179 -2.72 -19.82 -1.40
CA GLU A 179 -3.50 -20.50 -0.36
C GLU A 179 -2.60 -21.31 0.57
N ALA A 180 -1.55 -21.95 0.03
CA ALA A 180 -0.56 -22.66 0.84
C ALA A 180 0.10 -21.74 1.88
N PHE A 181 0.46 -20.50 1.51
CA PHE A 181 0.96 -19.54 2.48
C PHE A 181 -0.07 -19.20 3.55
N TYR A 182 -1.31 -18.91 3.16
CA TYR A 182 -2.38 -18.56 4.11
C TYR A 182 -2.57 -19.66 5.16
N GLN A 183 -2.62 -20.92 4.71
CA GLN A 183 -2.78 -22.08 5.59
C GLN A 183 -1.58 -22.29 6.51
N LYS A 184 -0.36 -22.28 5.97
CA LYS A 184 0.87 -22.46 6.76
C LYS A 184 1.05 -21.36 7.80
N LEU A 185 0.80 -20.09 7.45
CA LEU A 185 0.86 -18.97 8.39
C LEU A 185 -0.20 -19.10 9.49
N ASN A 186 -1.44 -19.49 9.13
CA ASN A 186 -2.48 -19.72 10.13
C ASN A 186 -2.11 -20.87 11.08
N GLN A 187 -1.59 -21.99 10.56
CA GLN A 187 -1.12 -23.11 11.37
C GLN A 187 0.03 -22.69 12.31
N ALA A 188 0.85 -21.74 11.86
CA ALA A 188 1.91 -21.16 12.67
C ALA A 188 1.44 -20.12 13.71
N GLY A 189 0.13 -19.86 13.81
CA GLY A 189 -0.47 -19.04 14.87
C GLY A 189 -0.84 -17.60 14.47
N PHE A 190 -0.69 -17.23 13.20
CA PHE A 190 -1.25 -15.97 12.71
C PHE A 190 -2.78 -16.06 12.66
N ARG A 191 -3.47 -15.00 13.10
CA ARG A 191 -4.93 -15.00 13.14
C ARG A 191 -5.52 -14.87 11.74
N LYS A 192 -6.50 -15.71 11.40
CA LYS A 192 -7.29 -15.58 10.16
C LYS A 192 -7.92 -14.20 10.03
N GLY A 193 -7.94 -13.70 8.80
CA GLY A 193 -8.56 -12.42 8.44
C GLY A 193 -7.90 -11.80 7.22
N ASN A 194 -8.35 -10.60 6.88
CA ASN A 194 -7.87 -9.84 5.72
C ASN A 194 -6.35 -9.61 5.80
N ASP A 195 -5.82 -9.22 6.96
CA ASP A 195 -4.39 -8.96 7.10
C ASP A 195 -3.51 -10.21 6.90
N LEU A 196 -4.02 -11.39 7.26
CA LEU A 196 -3.32 -12.66 7.00
C LEU A 196 -3.32 -13.00 5.50
N GLN A 197 -4.44 -12.73 4.82
CA GLN A 197 -4.52 -12.85 3.37
C GLN A 197 -3.55 -11.90 2.67
N PHE A 198 -3.46 -10.66 3.12
CA PHE A 198 -2.45 -9.72 2.60
C PHE A 198 -1.03 -10.20 2.84
N LEU A 199 -0.74 -10.80 4.00
CA LEU A 199 0.56 -11.40 4.25
C LEU A 199 0.86 -12.54 3.26
N SER A 200 -0.07 -13.48 3.03
CA SER A 200 0.15 -14.57 2.05
C SER A 200 0.36 -14.04 0.64
N HIS A 201 -0.41 -13.02 0.26
CA HIS A 201 -0.28 -12.31 -1.00
C HIS A 201 1.11 -11.70 -1.18
N ILE A 202 1.63 -10.99 -0.17
CA ILE A 202 2.97 -10.40 -0.21
C ILE A 202 4.05 -11.48 -0.37
N LEU A 203 3.93 -12.59 0.37
CA LEU A 203 4.90 -13.69 0.27
C LEU A 203 4.89 -14.37 -1.11
N SER A 204 3.73 -14.40 -1.77
CA SER A 204 3.57 -14.98 -3.11
C SER A 204 4.21 -14.17 -4.24
N LEU A 205 4.60 -12.91 -3.99
CA LEU A 205 5.22 -12.05 -5.01
C LEU A 205 6.62 -12.54 -5.45
N LEU A 206 7.27 -13.40 -4.66
CA LEU A 206 8.54 -14.04 -5.01
C LEU A 206 8.34 -15.56 -5.13
N PRO A 207 7.87 -16.07 -6.28
CA PRO A 207 7.50 -17.48 -6.46
C PRO A 207 8.68 -18.45 -6.37
N GLU A 208 9.92 -17.99 -6.58
CA GLU A 208 11.12 -18.83 -6.55
C GLU A 208 11.60 -19.18 -5.12
N ARG A 209 10.94 -18.66 -4.07
CA ARG A 209 11.37 -18.88 -2.69
C ARG A 209 10.59 -19.97 -2.00
N ASP A 210 11.30 -20.77 -1.20
CA ASP A 210 10.71 -21.82 -0.38
C ASP A 210 9.68 -21.23 0.59
N ALA A 211 8.43 -21.67 0.44
CA ALA A 211 7.31 -21.22 1.24
C ALA A 211 7.53 -21.50 2.75
N ASP A 212 8.10 -22.64 3.12
CA ASP A 212 8.38 -22.96 4.53
C ASP A 212 9.45 -22.04 5.11
N GLN A 213 10.45 -21.69 4.31
CA GLN A 213 11.47 -20.73 4.71
C GLN A 213 10.87 -19.34 4.97
N LEU A 214 10.00 -18.85 4.07
CA LEU A 214 9.35 -17.55 4.21
C LEU A 214 8.39 -17.51 5.41
N VAL A 215 7.60 -18.56 5.63
CA VAL A 215 6.74 -18.69 6.82
C VAL A 215 7.56 -18.68 8.10
N ALA A 216 8.66 -19.43 8.15
CA ALA A 216 9.55 -19.45 9.30
C ALA A 216 10.21 -18.08 9.55
N ARG A 217 10.55 -17.33 8.49
CA ARG A 217 11.04 -15.95 8.63
C ARG A 217 9.97 -15.02 9.19
N SER A 218 8.74 -15.11 8.69
CA SER A 218 7.62 -14.32 9.22
C SER A 218 7.40 -14.55 10.71
N LEU A 219 7.53 -15.80 11.18
CA LEU A 219 7.47 -16.11 12.62
C LEU A 219 8.62 -15.49 13.41
N ARG A 220 9.87 -15.61 12.93
CA ARG A 220 11.01 -14.99 13.61
C ARG A 220 10.85 -13.48 13.72
N ILE A 221 10.36 -12.82 12.68
CA ILE A 221 10.06 -11.39 12.68
C ILE A 221 8.95 -11.05 13.68
N TYR A 222 7.88 -11.86 13.73
CA TYR A 222 6.80 -11.69 14.71
C TYR A 222 7.33 -11.78 16.15
N ASP A 223 8.18 -12.78 16.43
CA ASP A 223 8.76 -13.02 17.75
C ASP A 223 9.72 -11.90 18.15
N GLU A 224 10.58 -11.45 17.24
CA GLU A 224 11.50 -10.35 17.50
C GLU A 224 10.75 -9.03 17.76
N LEU A 225 9.69 -8.73 17.01
CA LEU A 225 8.83 -7.58 17.30
C LEU A 225 8.15 -7.70 18.66
N THR A 226 7.72 -8.91 19.03
CA THR A 226 7.10 -9.18 20.34
C THR A 226 8.08 -8.95 21.48
N LYS A 227 9.33 -9.43 21.35
CA LYS A 227 10.38 -9.27 22.36
C LYS A 227 10.86 -7.83 22.50
N LYS A 228 11.07 -7.13 21.38
CA LYS A 228 11.80 -5.85 21.34
C LYS A 228 10.90 -4.61 21.32
N HIS A 229 9.61 -4.77 21.00
CA HIS A 229 8.71 -3.63 20.83
C HIS A 229 7.32 -3.85 21.43
N ARG A 230 6.46 -4.58 20.71
CA ARG A 230 5.12 -4.95 21.14
C ARG A 230 4.66 -6.12 20.30
N ARG A 231 3.84 -6.99 20.89
CA ARG A 231 3.18 -8.07 20.17
C ARG A 231 2.45 -7.52 18.93
N PRO A 232 2.79 -7.99 17.71
CA PRO A 232 2.14 -7.51 16.50
C PRO A 232 0.64 -7.85 16.48
N LYS A 233 -0.16 -6.86 16.10
CA LYS A 233 -1.58 -6.98 15.75
C LYS A 233 -1.73 -7.41 14.29
N PRO A 234 -2.89 -7.96 13.89
CA PRO A 234 -3.15 -8.34 12.50
C PRO A 234 -2.81 -7.23 11.48
N VAL A 235 -3.17 -5.98 11.76
CA VAL A 235 -2.84 -4.82 10.90
C VAL A 235 -1.35 -4.64 10.60
N GLN A 236 -0.46 -5.31 11.32
CA GLN A 236 1.00 -5.28 11.13
C GLN A 236 1.53 -6.52 10.39
N TYR A 237 0.70 -7.50 10.06
CA TYR A 237 1.09 -8.71 9.32
C TYR A 237 1.69 -8.37 7.95
N PRO A 238 1.19 -7.40 7.17
CA PRO A 238 1.82 -7.08 5.89
C PRO A 238 3.26 -6.57 6.03
N GLU A 239 3.57 -5.79 7.08
CA GLU A 239 4.96 -5.38 7.37
C GLU A 239 5.86 -6.58 7.68
N ILE A 240 5.33 -7.58 8.39
CA ILE A 240 6.06 -8.82 8.66
C ILE A 240 6.37 -9.55 7.34
N GLY A 241 5.43 -9.53 6.40
CA GLY A 241 5.60 -10.10 5.06
C GLY A 241 6.71 -9.42 4.28
N LEU A 242 6.68 -8.10 4.20
CA LEU A 242 7.72 -7.32 3.50
C LEU A 242 9.12 -7.59 4.07
N LEU A 243 9.24 -7.63 5.40
CA LEU A 243 10.51 -7.93 6.05
C LEU A 243 10.96 -9.38 5.84
N ALA A 244 10.05 -10.34 5.73
CA ALA A 244 10.37 -11.74 5.47
C ALA A 244 10.96 -11.97 4.07
N LEU A 245 10.68 -11.06 3.13
CA LEU A 245 11.25 -11.06 1.78
C LEU A 245 12.71 -10.56 1.77
N LEU A 246 13.16 -9.86 2.81
CA LEU A 246 14.59 -9.56 2.98
C LEU A 246 15.33 -10.78 3.53
N GLU A 247 16.59 -10.92 3.14
CA GLU A 247 17.49 -11.85 3.82
C GLU A 247 17.82 -11.31 5.22
N ASN A 248 17.63 -12.15 6.24
CA ASN A 248 17.87 -11.80 7.64
C ASN A 248 17.07 -10.58 8.16
N GLY A 249 15.88 -10.31 7.61
CA GLY A 249 15.05 -9.15 8.02
C GLY A 249 14.74 -9.08 9.53
N GLU A 250 14.80 -10.21 10.23
CA GLU A 250 14.66 -10.28 11.70
C GLU A 250 15.78 -9.57 12.47
N LYS A 251 16.99 -9.44 11.90
CA LYS A 251 18.14 -8.84 12.59
C LYS A 251 18.01 -7.33 12.76
N ASP A 252 17.19 -6.69 11.94
CA ASP A 252 17.10 -5.24 11.86
C ASP A 252 15.85 -4.64 12.52
N ILE A 253 15.11 -5.48 13.27
CA ILE A 253 13.96 -5.04 14.07
C ILE A 253 14.32 -3.92 15.06
N ASP A 254 15.54 -3.92 15.60
CA ASP A 254 15.99 -2.84 16.49
C ASP A 254 16.06 -1.49 15.75
N ALA A 255 16.60 -1.47 14.52
CA ALA A 255 16.67 -0.24 13.73
C ALA A 255 15.28 0.31 13.40
N ILE A 256 14.36 -0.58 13.00
CA ILE A 256 12.97 -0.22 12.67
C ILE A 256 12.23 0.34 13.90
N THR A 257 12.38 -0.32 15.05
CA THR A 257 11.68 0.08 16.28
C THR A 257 12.24 1.37 16.86
N ILE A 258 13.55 1.62 16.73
CA ILE A 258 14.17 2.93 17.04
C ILE A 258 13.57 4.03 16.16
N MET A 259 13.47 3.83 14.84
CA MET A 259 12.86 4.82 13.94
C MET A 259 11.39 5.09 14.26
N ALA A 260 10.60 4.02 14.46
CA ALA A 260 9.21 4.15 14.87
C ALA A 260 9.08 4.87 16.23
N GLY A 261 9.99 4.60 17.17
CA GLY A 261 10.09 5.29 18.45
C GLY A 261 10.38 6.78 18.30
N ALA A 262 11.32 7.14 17.42
CA ALA A 262 11.64 8.54 17.12
C ALA A 262 10.45 9.31 16.52
N LEU A 263 9.63 8.66 15.69
CA LEU A 263 8.36 9.22 15.21
C LEU A 263 7.32 9.31 16.33
N ASN A 264 7.19 8.28 17.18
CA ASN A 264 6.24 8.28 18.28
C ASN A 264 6.52 9.38 19.33
N SER A 265 7.78 9.80 19.48
CA SER A 265 8.19 10.90 20.36
C SER A 265 8.02 12.29 19.74
N ASP A 266 7.81 12.36 18.42
CA ASP A 266 7.68 13.62 17.69
C ASP A 266 6.23 14.13 17.75
N LYS A 267 6.05 15.42 18.07
CA LYS A 267 4.72 16.04 18.24
C LYS A 267 3.84 15.92 17.00
N LEU A 268 4.44 15.88 15.81
CA LEU A 268 3.72 15.77 14.55
C LEU A 268 3.15 14.36 14.29
N PHE A 269 3.75 13.33 14.89
CA PHE A 269 3.48 11.93 14.55
C PHE A 269 3.05 11.05 15.72
N ARG A 270 3.15 11.52 16.97
CA ARG A 270 2.91 10.74 18.21
C ARG A 270 1.56 9.99 18.29
N TRP A 271 0.55 10.47 17.57
CA TRP A 271 -0.79 9.88 17.56
C TRP A 271 -0.99 8.81 16.47
N GLN A 272 0.00 8.59 15.60
CA GLN A 272 -0.10 7.72 14.44
C GLN A 272 0.77 6.47 14.58
N LYS A 273 0.78 5.82 15.75
CA LYS A 273 1.73 4.74 16.11
C LYS A 273 1.79 3.60 15.10
N ASP A 274 0.65 3.16 14.58
CA ASP A 274 0.61 2.07 13.60
C ASP A 274 1.19 2.53 12.24
N MET A 275 0.84 3.74 11.80
CA MET A 275 1.41 4.34 10.59
C MET A 275 2.92 4.61 10.72
N ASN A 276 3.39 5.03 11.90
CA ASN A 276 4.80 5.27 12.16
C ASN A 276 5.63 4.00 12.00
N LEU A 277 5.10 2.85 12.41
CA LEU A 277 5.78 1.57 12.15
C LEU A 277 5.79 1.23 10.66
N LYS A 278 4.67 1.41 9.94
CA LYS A 278 4.60 1.19 8.49
C LYS A 278 5.63 2.05 7.74
N THR A 279 5.68 3.34 8.07
CA THR A 279 6.68 4.26 7.53
C THR A 279 8.10 3.81 7.86
N ALA A 280 8.39 3.43 9.11
CA ALA A 280 9.72 2.96 9.49
C ALA A 280 10.14 1.71 8.70
N VAL A 281 9.21 0.76 8.48
CA VAL A 281 9.45 -0.42 7.64
C VAL A 281 9.69 -0.02 6.19
N ASN A 282 8.87 0.85 5.59
CA ASN A 282 9.05 1.29 4.20
C ASN A 282 10.38 2.04 3.99
N LEU A 283 10.74 2.95 4.89
CA LEU A 283 12.02 3.66 4.85
C LEU A 283 13.19 2.68 4.98
N TYR A 284 13.07 1.70 5.88
CA TYR A 284 14.05 0.65 6.05
C TYR A 284 14.20 -0.23 4.80
N MET A 285 13.09 -0.72 4.24
CA MET A 285 13.05 -1.50 3.00
C MET A 285 13.76 -0.75 1.87
N SER A 286 13.50 0.55 1.71
CA SER A 286 14.13 1.38 0.67
C SER A 286 15.65 1.54 0.82
N GLU A 287 16.22 1.24 1.99
CA GLU A 287 17.66 1.17 2.20
C GLU A 287 18.25 -0.20 1.88
N LYS A 288 17.46 -1.28 2.05
CA LYS A 288 17.93 -2.67 1.97
C LYS A 288 17.63 -3.37 0.65
N THR A 289 16.68 -2.86 -0.13
CA THR A 289 16.37 -3.39 -1.45
C THR A 289 16.21 -2.26 -2.45
N GLU A 290 16.58 -2.55 -3.69
CA GLU A 290 16.26 -1.72 -4.86
C GLU A 290 15.16 -2.35 -5.71
N ASP A 291 14.60 -3.49 -5.29
CA ASP A 291 13.48 -4.14 -5.97
C ASP A 291 12.24 -3.22 -5.93
N PRO A 292 11.83 -2.67 -7.09
CA PRO A 292 10.72 -1.74 -7.14
C PRO A 292 9.40 -2.41 -6.73
N THR A 293 9.21 -3.69 -7.03
CA THR A 293 7.98 -4.43 -6.69
C THR A 293 7.78 -4.48 -5.17
N LEU A 294 8.84 -4.73 -4.40
CA LEU A 294 8.77 -4.79 -2.93
C LEU A 294 8.49 -3.41 -2.32
N LEU A 295 9.18 -2.37 -2.81
CA LEU A 295 8.97 -1.01 -2.32
C LEU A 295 7.58 -0.48 -2.65
N GLU A 296 7.08 -0.78 -3.85
CA GLU A 296 5.74 -0.41 -4.27
C GLU A 296 4.67 -1.13 -3.46
N THR A 297 4.85 -2.43 -3.21
CA THR A 297 3.92 -3.23 -2.39
C THR A 297 3.76 -2.64 -0.99
N GLY A 298 4.86 -2.23 -0.35
CA GLY A 298 4.78 -1.56 0.96
C GLY A 298 4.05 -0.22 0.95
N LEU A 299 4.20 0.56 -0.13
CA LEU A 299 3.47 1.82 -0.31
C LEU A 299 1.98 1.57 -0.61
N TYR A 300 1.64 0.55 -1.40
CA TYR A 300 0.25 0.18 -1.72
C TYR A 300 -0.50 -0.30 -0.49
N GLN A 301 0.15 -1.13 0.31
CA GLN A 301 -0.40 -1.58 1.57
C GLN A 301 -0.64 -0.42 2.54
N THR A 302 0.26 0.57 2.55
CA THR A 302 0.07 1.79 3.34
C THR A 302 -1.14 2.59 2.83
N LEU A 303 -1.30 2.72 1.51
CA LEU A 303 -2.48 3.37 0.90
C LEU A 303 -3.78 2.66 1.27
N GLU A 304 -3.79 1.34 1.19
CA GLU A 304 -4.96 0.54 1.54
C GLU A 304 -5.37 0.74 3.00
N ALA A 305 -4.42 0.69 3.93
CA ALA A 305 -4.69 0.92 5.34
C ALA A 305 -5.33 2.32 5.59
N VAL A 306 -4.90 3.34 4.85
CA VAL A 306 -5.49 4.69 4.91
C VAL A 306 -6.93 4.67 4.37
N ILE A 307 -7.17 4.06 3.21
CA ILE A 307 -8.51 3.97 2.60
C ILE A 307 -9.49 3.21 3.51
N GLN A 308 -9.08 2.06 4.05
CA GLN A 308 -9.89 1.24 4.96
C GLN A 308 -10.31 2.04 6.20
N ALA A 309 -9.38 2.79 6.78
CA ALA A 309 -9.69 3.61 7.93
C ALA A 309 -10.64 4.78 7.61
N GLN A 310 -10.57 5.35 6.40
CA GLN A 310 -11.52 6.37 5.94
C GLN A 310 -12.93 5.79 5.75
N GLN A 311 -13.03 4.60 5.16
CA GLN A 311 -14.31 3.91 4.99
C GLN A 311 -14.95 3.55 6.34
N THR A 312 -14.16 3.06 7.29
CA THR A 312 -14.63 2.75 8.65
C THR A 312 -15.18 3.99 9.36
N ALA A 313 -14.48 5.13 9.25
CA ALA A 313 -14.94 6.39 9.83
C ALA A 313 -16.24 6.89 9.18
N ALA A 314 -16.39 6.75 7.86
CA ALA A 314 -17.60 7.13 7.15
C ALA A 314 -18.82 6.29 7.58
N ILE A 315 -18.65 4.97 7.74
CA ILE A 315 -19.71 4.08 8.23
C ILE A 315 -20.15 4.50 9.64
N ALA A 316 -19.21 4.78 10.54
CA ALA A 316 -19.53 5.21 11.91
C ALA A 316 -20.38 6.49 11.95
N ILE A 317 -20.09 7.46 11.07
CA ILE A 317 -20.86 8.71 10.94
C ILE A 317 -22.27 8.44 10.40
N MET A 318 -22.41 7.56 9.39
CA MET A 318 -23.73 7.22 8.86
C MET A 318 -24.59 6.47 9.87
N THR A 319 -23.99 5.57 10.65
CA THR A 319 -24.72 4.86 11.71
C THR A 319 -25.14 5.80 12.84
N SER A 320 -24.31 6.78 13.21
CA SER A 320 -24.67 7.74 14.25
C SER A 320 -25.74 8.72 13.78
N SER A 321 -25.72 9.16 12.51
CA SER A 321 -26.77 10.02 11.96
C SER A 321 -28.10 9.29 11.80
N ALA A 322 -28.10 8.02 11.39
CA ALA A 322 -29.30 7.19 11.32
C ALA A 322 -29.90 6.89 12.70
N ALA A 323 -29.07 6.70 13.74
CA ALA A 323 -29.54 6.54 15.11
C ALA A 323 -30.14 7.84 15.68
N ALA A 324 -29.51 8.99 15.39
CA ALA A 324 -30.00 10.30 15.83
C ALA A 324 -31.32 10.71 15.14
N SER A 325 -31.51 10.36 13.86
CA SER A 325 -32.76 10.64 13.15
C SER A 325 -33.92 9.77 13.62
N GLN A 326 -33.67 8.54 14.08
CA GLN A 326 -34.68 7.69 14.73
C GLN A 326 -35.03 8.18 16.15
N ALA A 327 -34.05 8.70 16.91
CA ALA A 327 -34.28 9.23 18.25
C ALA A 327 -35.07 10.55 18.26
N ASN A 328 -34.95 11.40 17.23
CA ASN A 328 -35.73 12.64 17.09
C ASN A 328 -37.09 12.43 16.41
N GLY A 329 -37.40 11.22 15.96
CA GLY A 329 -38.68 10.85 15.33
C GLY A 329 -39.58 9.99 16.22
N SER A 330 -39.23 9.82 17.50
CA SER A 330 -39.99 9.03 18.50
C SER A 330 -40.69 9.93 19.51
#